data_AF-A0A2S4XPI3-F1
#
_entry.id   AF-A0A2S4XPI3-F1
#
_cell.length_a   1.000
_cell.length_b   1.000
_cell.length_c   1.000
_cell.angle_alpha   90.00
_cell.angle_beta   90.00
_cell.angle_gamma   90.00
#
_symmetry.space_group_name_H-M   'P 1'
#
loop_
_entity.id
_entity.type
_entity.pdbx_description
1 polymer ?
#
loop_
_entity_poly.entity_id
_entity_poly.type
_entity_poly.pdbx_seq_one_letter_code
_entity_poly.pdbx_strand_id
1 'polypeptide(L)'
;MTARPALQDLLPPHVACWETAGDAPDGSLHPEEAAGIRTARPLRRAEFVTGRHCAHRAMERLGAPAAPVPRGVRGAPGWPAGIVGSITHCAGYRAAAVARSGRVRAVGIDAEPDLP
;
A
#
# COMPACT_ATOMS: atom_id res chain seq x y z
N MET A 1 14.26 -25.33 1.09
CA MET A 1 13.81 -23.93 1.18
C MET A 1 12.50 -23.82 0.42
N THR A 2 11.36 -23.85 1.11
CA THR A 2 10.08 -23.49 0.50
C THR A 2 10.13 -21.99 0.20
N ALA A 3 9.91 -21.61 -1.06
CA ALA A 3 9.81 -20.19 -1.42
C ALA A 3 8.67 -19.56 -0.61
N ARG A 4 8.90 -18.37 -0.03
CA ARG A 4 7.85 -17.61 0.64
C ARG A 4 6.79 -17.25 -0.41
N PRO A 5 5.50 -17.56 -0.20
CA PRO A 5 4.47 -17.18 -1.16
C PRO A 5 4.48 -15.66 -1.32
N ALA A 6 4.35 -15.19 -2.55
CA ALA A 6 4.17 -13.78 -2.82
C ALA A 6 2.81 -13.34 -2.27
N LEU A 7 2.64 -12.07 -1.90
CA LEU A 7 1.35 -11.57 -1.43
C LEU A 7 0.21 -11.88 -2.42
N GLN A 8 0.49 -11.87 -3.72
CA GLN A 8 -0.47 -12.18 -4.77
C GLN A 8 -1.06 -13.61 -4.65
N ASP A 9 -0.30 -14.55 -4.12
CA ASP A 9 -0.73 -15.96 -3.97
C ASP A 9 -1.77 -16.13 -2.86
N LEU A 10 -1.87 -15.16 -1.95
CA LEU A 10 -2.84 -15.13 -0.84
C LEU A 10 -4.14 -14.41 -1.19
N LEU A 11 -4.19 -13.75 -2.35
CA LEU A 11 -5.26 -12.84 -2.71
C LEU A 11 -6.16 -13.40 -3.81
N PRO A 12 -7.49 -13.16 -3.76
CA PRO A 12 -8.37 -13.46 -4.86
C PRO A 12 -7.93 -12.74 -6.16
N PRO A 13 -8.24 -13.30 -7.35
CA PRO A 13 -7.75 -12.78 -8.63
C PRO A 13 -8.24 -11.36 -8.98
N HIS A 14 -9.26 -10.86 -8.29
CA HIS A 14 -9.81 -9.51 -8.48
C HIS A 14 -9.22 -8.47 -7.52
N VAL A 15 -8.23 -8.85 -6.71
CA VAL A 15 -7.44 -7.96 -5.85
C VAL A 15 -6.02 -7.90 -6.42
N ALA A 16 -5.59 -6.69 -6.80
CA ALA A 16 -4.23 -6.45 -7.25
C ALA A 16 -3.38 -6.00 -6.06
N CYS A 17 -2.12 -6.41 -6.02
CA CYS A 17 -1.20 -5.98 -4.98
C CYS A 17 0.17 -5.60 -5.51
N TRP A 18 0.94 -4.91 -4.67
CA TRP A 18 2.38 -4.71 -4.84
C TRP A 18 3.04 -4.79 -3.47
N GLU A 19 4.21 -5.43 -3.41
CA GLU A 19 5.02 -5.60 -2.21
C GLU A 19 6.50 -5.30 -2.52
N THR A 20 7.23 -4.86 -1.50
CA THR A 20 8.68 -4.59 -1.62
C THR A 20 9.37 -4.73 -0.26
N ALA A 21 10.63 -5.14 -0.28
CA ALA A 21 11.51 -5.12 0.88
C ALA A 21 12.36 -3.84 0.97
N GLY A 22 12.52 -3.10 -0.14
CA GLY A 22 13.28 -1.86 -0.21
C GLY A 22 12.40 -0.62 -0.07
N ASP A 23 13.03 0.54 0.12
CA ASP A 23 12.35 1.83 0.11
C ASP A 23 12.03 2.29 -1.31
N ALA A 24 10.95 3.06 -1.45
CA ALA A 24 10.53 3.60 -2.75
C ALA A 24 11.48 4.70 -3.26
N PRO A 25 11.54 4.92 -4.58
CA PRO A 25 12.31 6.00 -5.17
C PRO A 25 11.90 7.38 -4.65
N ASP A 26 12.84 8.33 -4.65
CA ASP A 26 12.53 9.73 -4.38
C ASP A 26 11.48 10.27 -5.35
N GLY A 27 10.58 11.13 -4.86
CA GLY A 27 9.50 11.70 -5.67
C GLY A 27 8.31 10.76 -5.90
N SER A 28 8.25 9.59 -5.26
CA SER A 28 7.13 8.64 -5.38
C SER A 28 5.80 9.12 -4.77
N LEU A 29 5.75 10.30 -4.14
CA LEU A 29 4.52 10.82 -3.55
C LEU A 29 3.88 11.87 -4.43
N HIS A 30 2.55 11.85 -4.46
CA HIS A 30 1.78 12.98 -4.94
C HIS A 30 1.84 14.15 -3.94
N PRO A 31 1.69 15.40 -4.39
CA PRO A 31 1.65 16.58 -3.52
C PRO A 31 0.64 16.46 -2.36
N GLU A 32 -0.53 15.85 -2.62
CA GLU A 32 -1.61 15.63 -1.66
C GLU A 32 -1.21 14.67 -0.52
N GLU A 33 -0.22 13.81 -0.76
CA GLU A 33 0.27 12.83 0.22
C GLU A 33 1.41 13.41 1.07
N ALA A 34 2.22 14.30 0.49
CA ALA A 34 3.38 14.91 1.14
C ALA A 34 3.03 15.67 2.42
N ALA A 35 1.85 16.30 2.47
CA ALA A 35 1.36 17.01 3.65
C ALA A 35 1.32 16.13 4.91
N GLY A 36 1.06 14.83 4.74
CA GLY A 36 0.93 13.89 5.85
C GLY A 36 2.23 13.64 6.61
N ILE A 37 3.39 13.74 5.96
CA ILE A 37 4.69 13.31 6.51
C ILE A 37 5.61 14.46 6.91
N ARG A 38 5.12 15.70 6.88
CA ARG A 38 5.94 16.90 7.09
C ARG A 38 6.70 16.91 8.43
N THR A 39 6.14 16.33 9.47
CA THR A 39 6.74 16.24 10.82
C THR A 39 7.13 14.80 11.20
N ALA A 40 7.05 13.86 10.26
CA ALA A 40 7.32 12.45 10.53
C ALA A 40 8.83 12.21 10.68
N ARG A 41 9.20 11.34 11.64
CA ARG A 41 10.59 10.85 11.79
C ARG A 41 11.03 10.08 10.54
N PRO A 42 12.34 9.95 10.25
CA PRO A 42 12.85 9.34 9.02
C PRO A 42 12.26 7.96 8.72
N LEU A 43 12.23 7.05 9.70
CA LEU A 43 11.65 5.72 9.52
C LEU A 43 10.17 5.79 9.12
N ARG A 44 9.37 6.59 9.84
CA ARG A 44 7.95 6.74 9.56
C ARG A 44 7.70 7.38 8.19
N ARG A 45 8.59 8.27 7.77
CA ARG A 45 8.56 8.87 6.43
C ARG A 45 8.84 7.80 5.36
N ALA A 46 9.87 6.98 5.53
CA ALA A 46 10.22 5.91 4.59
C ALA A 46 9.08 4.87 4.46
N GLU A 47 8.49 4.44 5.57
CA GLU A 47 7.32 3.55 5.58
C GLU A 47 6.14 4.15 4.83
N PHE A 48 5.81 5.42 5.10
CA PHE A 48 4.68 6.09 4.46
C PHE A 48 4.91 6.24 2.95
N VAL A 49 6.08 6.76 2.55
CA VAL A 49 6.43 6.94 1.12
C VAL A 49 6.36 5.61 0.39
N THR A 50 6.95 4.56 0.95
CA THR A 50 7.00 3.25 0.31
C THR A 50 5.65 2.55 0.28
N GLY A 51 4.85 2.69 1.34
CA GLY A 51 3.48 2.16 1.36
C GLY A 51 2.58 2.84 0.33
N ARG A 52 2.75 4.15 0.10
CA ARG A 52 2.03 4.88 -0.96
C ARG A 52 2.48 4.48 -2.36
N HIS A 53 3.78 4.34 -2.57
CA HIS A 53 4.31 3.80 -3.80
C HIS A 53 3.70 2.41 -4.11
N CYS A 54 3.64 1.51 -3.12
CA CYS A 54 2.98 0.21 -3.30
C CYS A 54 1.50 0.36 -3.70
N ALA A 55 0.77 1.30 -3.09
CA ALA A 55 -0.62 1.55 -3.43
C ALA A 55 -0.79 2.04 -4.87
N HIS A 56 0.08 2.94 -5.34
CA HIS A 56 0.08 3.42 -6.73
C HIS A 56 0.34 2.28 -7.71
N ARG A 57 1.38 1.47 -7.46
CA ARG A 57 1.72 0.31 -8.30
C ARG A 57 0.62 -0.75 -8.29
N ALA A 58 -0.05 -0.96 -7.17
CA ALA A 58 -1.19 -1.87 -7.07
C ALA A 58 -2.40 -1.36 -7.87
N MET A 59 -2.66 -0.04 -7.86
CA MET A 59 -3.70 0.57 -8.70
C MET A 59 -3.39 0.43 -10.19
N GLU A 60 -2.14 0.65 -10.61
CA GLU A 60 -1.73 0.43 -11.99
C GLU A 60 -1.92 -1.03 -12.42
N ARG A 61 -1.56 -2.00 -11.55
CA ARG A 61 -1.80 -3.44 -11.79
C ARG A 61 -3.29 -3.78 -11.90
N LEU A 62 -4.16 -3.06 -11.18
CA LEU A 62 -5.62 -3.17 -11.30
C LEU A 62 -6.18 -2.53 -12.59
N GLY A 63 -5.35 -1.87 -13.39
CA GLY A 63 -5.79 -1.08 -14.54
C GLY A 63 -6.50 0.21 -14.13
N ALA A 64 -6.18 0.77 -12.96
CA ALA A 64 -6.64 2.06 -12.50
C ALA A 64 -5.49 3.09 -12.56
N PRO A 65 -5.77 4.40 -12.68
CA PRO A 65 -4.75 5.42 -12.54
C PRO A 65 -4.08 5.35 -11.17
N ALA A 66 -2.76 5.59 -11.13
CA ALA A 66 -2.03 5.87 -9.90
C ALA A 66 -2.48 7.23 -9.33
N ALA A 67 -3.54 7.22 -8.52
CA ALA A 67 -4.13 8.40 -7.91
C ALA A 67 -3.61 8.59 -6.47
N PRO A 68 -3.63 9.82 -5.93
CA PRO A 68 -3.17 10.09 -4.57
C PRO A 68 -4.02 9.35 -3.53
N VAL A 69 -3.36 8.86 -2.48
CA VAL A 69 -3.99 8.21 -1.32
C VAL A 69 -3.65 9.02 -0.06
N PRO A 70 -4.22 10.23 0.15
CA PRO A 70 -3.94 11.04 1.34
C PRO A 70 -4.32 10.30 2.63
N ARG A 71 -3.98 10.89 3.79
CA ARG A 71 -4.55 10.39 5.06
C ARG A 71 -6.03 10.78 5.12
N GLY A 72 -6.88 9.79 5.27
CA GLY A 72 -8.31 9.94 5.53
C GLY A 72 -8.63 9.96 7.01
N VAL A 73 -9.91 9.74 7.32
CA VAL A 73 -10.48 9.78 8.67
C VAL A 73 -9.75 8.79 9.59
N ARG A 74 -9.34 9.26 10.77
CA ARG A 74 -8.60 8.47 11.78
C ARG A 74 -7.31 7.83 11.25
N GLY A 75 -6.70 8.41 10.21
CA GLY A 75 -5.44 7.95 9.64
C GLY A 75 -5.57 6.81 8.62
N ALA A 76 -6.79 6.34 8.33
CA ALA A 76 -7.01 5.36 7.27
C ALA A 76 -6.57 5.91 5.90
N PRO A 77 -6.13 5.06 4.94
CA PRO A 77 -5.83 5.52 3.59
C PRO A 77 -7.08 6.11 2.90
N GLY A 78 -6.98 7.32 2.37
CA GLY A 78 -8.04 7.98 1.61
C GLY A 78 -8.04 7.50 0.16
N TRP A 79 -8.61 6.32 -0.08
CA TRP A 79 -8.69 5.73 -1.41
C TRP A 79 -9.49 6.61 -2.38
N PRO A 80 -9.10 6.68 -3.67
CA PRO A 80 -9.87 7.37 -4.69
C PRO A 80 -11.22 6.68 -4.92
N ALA A 81 -12.18 7.42 -5.48
CA ALA A 81 -13.50 6.88 -5.77
C ALA A 81 -13.44 5.60 -6.62
N GLY A 82 -14.23 4.60 -6.25
CA GLY A 82 -14.26 3.31 -6.96
C GLY A 82 -13.16 2.32 -6.54
N ILE A 83 -12.27 2.69 -5.62
CA ILE A 83 -11.19 1.83 -5.10
C ILE A 83 -11.39 1.58 -3.60
N VAL A 84 -11.14 0.34 -3.19
CA VAL A 84 -10.92 -0.06 -1.80
C VAL A 84 -9.55 -0.72 -1.69
N GLY A 85 -8.93 -0.65 -0.51
CA GLY A 85 -7.63 -1.26 -0.31
C GLY A 85 -7.14 -1.24 1.13
N SER A 86 -5.98 -1.84 1.34
CA SER A 86 -5.22 -1.79 2.58
C SER A 86 -3.73 -1.62 2.30
N ILE A 87 -3.01 -1.03 3.25
CA ILE A 87 -1.56 -0.82 3.21
C ILE A 87 -1.00 -1.33 4.54
N THR A 88 0.04 -2.15 4.49
CA THR A 88 0.76 -2.65 5.67
C THR A 88 2.26 -2.42 5.51
N HIS A 89 2.96 -2.35 6.64
CA HIS A 89 4.41 -2.27 6.69
C HIS A 89 4.93 -2.91 7.97
N CYS A 90 6.08 -3.55 7.88
CA CYS A 90 6.87 -3.97 9.03
C CYS A 90 8.36 -3.85 8.70
N ALA A 91 9.22 -4.34 9.60
CA ALA A 91 10.66 -4.32 9.38
C ALA A 91 11.01 -5.08 8.08
N GLY A 92 11.60 -4.38 7.11
CA GLY A 92 12.00 -4.98 5.83
C GLY A 92 10.87 -5.34 4.87
N TYR A 93 9.64 -4.84 5.07
CA TYR A 93 8.52 -5.12 4.18
C TYR A 93 7.49 -3.98 4.15
N ARG A 94 6.98 -3.65 2.96
CA ARG A 94 5.79 -2.82 2.76
C ARG A 94 4.94 -3.43 1.64
N ALA A 95 3.63 -3.31 1.77
CA ALA A 95 2.74 -3.74 0.72
C ALA A 95 1.43 -2.95 0.69
N ALA A 96 0.76 -3.01 -0.46
CA ALA A 96 -0.60 -2.56 -0.63
C ALA A 96 -1.38 -3.56 -1.47
N ALA A 97 -2.67 -3.71 -1.15
CA ALA A 97 -3.62 -4.47 -1.93
C ALA A 97 -4.87 -3.63 -2.20
N VAL A 98 -5.35 -3.64 -3.43
CA VAL A 98 -6.47 -2.81 -3.90
C VAL A 98 -7.42 -3.60 -4.80
N ALA A 99 -8.68 -3.18 -4.80
CA ALA A 99 -9.73 -3.75 -5.64
C ALA A 99 -10.77 -2.67 -6.03
N ARG A 100 -11.60 -2.98 -7.03
CA ARG A 100 -12.75 -2.15 -7.39
C ARG A 100 -13.86 -2.29 -6.34
N SER A 101 -14.36 -1.18 -5.82
CA SER A 101 -15.38 -1.16 -4.77
C SER A 101 -16.72 -1.81 -5.20
N GLY A 102 -17.01 -1.82 -6.51
CA GLY A 102 -18.18 -2.51 -7.06
C GLY A 102 -18.07 -4.05 -7.06
N ARG A 103 -16.88 -4.61 -6.83
CA ARG A 103 -16.63 -6.06 -6.76
C ARG A 103 -16.28 -6.53 -5.35
N VAL A 104 -15.54 -5.72 -4.60
CA VAL A 104 -15.07 -6.03 -3.26
C VAL A 104 -15.51 -4.93 -2.30
N ARG A 105 -16.13 -5.32 -1.19
CA ARG A 105 -16.60 -4.36 -0.18
C ARG A 105 -15.43 -3.69 0.57
N ALA A 106 -14.43 -4.47 0.94
CA ALA A 106 -13.25 -4.00 1.67
C ALA A 106 -12.09 -4.97 1.48
N VAL A 107 -10.86 -4.47 1.64
CA VAL A 107 -9.63 -5.26 1.67
C VAL A 107 -8.93 -4.95 2.99
N GLY A 108 -8.45 -5.99 3.67
CA GLY A 108 -7.59 -5.87 4.85
C GLY A 108 -6.38 -6.78 4.64
N ILE A 109 -5.19 -6.23 4.84
CA ILE A 109 -3.94 -6.99 4.84
C ILE A 109 -3.11 -6.52 6.02
N ASP A 110 -2.34 -7.44 6.59
CA ASP A 110 -1.37 -7.13 7.61
C ASP A 110 -0.11 -7.99 7.44
N ALA A 111 1.03 -7.47 7.89
CA ALA A 111 2.31 -8.14 7.77
C ALA A 111 3.14 -7.89 9.02
N GLU A 112 3.66 -8.98 9.60
CA GLU A 112 4.53 -8.95 10.76
C GLU A 112 5.80 -9.77 10.47
N PRO A 113 6.92 -9.43 11.13
CA PRO A 113 8.08 -10.33 11.15
C PRO A 113 7.69 -11.65 11.84
N ASP A 114 8.08 -12.77 11.24
CA ASP A 114 7.91 -14.09 11.85
C ASP A 114 9.02 -14.31 12.90
N LEU A 115 8.85 -13.68 14.05
CA LEU A 115 9.77 -13.73 15.18
C LEU A 115 9.06 -14.34 16.41
N PRO A 116 9.78 -15.06 17.29
CA PRO A 116 9.22 -15.65 18.51
C PRO A 116 8.67 -14.65 19.52
#